data_AF-A0A662LLL6-F1
#
_entry.id   AF-A0A662LLL6-F1
#
_cell.length_a   1.000
_cell.length_b   1.000
_cell.length_c   1.000
_cell.angle_alpha   90.00
_cell.angle_beta   90.00
_cell.angle_gamma   90.00
#
_symmetry.space_group_name_H-M   'P 1'
#
loop_
_entity.id
_entity.type
_entity.pdbx_description
1 polymer ?
#
loop_
_entity_poly.entity_id
_entity_poly.type
_entity_poly.pdbx_seq_one_letter_code
_entity_poly.pdbx_strand_id
1 'polypeptide(L)'
;MIFMGDEVQTALEKLDIHVDNGNISKRNSILINNYISRLQAVGHRKGTYSNKRLRKIIYSLISMSQMINVDFDKAKQLDIESLVGLIRRRYKGDTPRDYIVMLRMFIRYIDDPKGEKYEYNEYPPIIKGINTGVRYKTEVQRADIFDKDEIKKLINSTDNLRDRCFVTLLYESGCRISELIGDSDHTGLLLKHVKFDENGCFIDVSGKTGHRNLRIIASSPTISNWMSIHPKKTDNNAPVFCRIYKRKGERISYEYWNKLLRRLGKKVDINKPLNPHNFRHTRLTHLAQQGLNESQLNTFAGWEQGSRQASVYIHLVGADLDEKLLSLQGIKKKKSTTDEFIINVCPRCNHINDPASKYCVKCQQGLSDELVKEYIEKRQTAEQKLGKLDRFLELQKRYHYLTNKSQKDLSEDEKKKINRELGDINSELLDF
;
A
#
# COMPACT_ATOMS: atom_id res chain seq x y z
N MET A 1 14.45 22.85 -30.13
CA MET A 1 13.28 21.98 -29.86
C MET A 1 13.34 21.54 -28.41
N ILE A 2 12.54 22.15 -27.54
CA ILE A 2 12.35 21.65 -26.16
C ILE A 2 11.54 20.37 -26.32
N PHE A 3 12.07 19.22 -25.89
CA PHE A 3 11.32 17.96 -25.87
C PHE A 3 10.08 18.15 -24.99
N MET A 4 8.94 18.40 -25.61
CA MET A 4 7.65 18.44 -24.94
C MET A 4 7.30 17.02 -24.53
N GLY A 5 7.03 16.78 -23.24
CA GLY A 5 6.58 15.46 -22.81
C GLY A 5 5.27 15.08 -23.49
N ASP A 6 5.14 13.81 -23.91
CA ASP A 6 3.99 13.28 -24.66
C ASP A 6 2.64 13.78 -24.15
N GLU A 7 2.45 13.83 -22.83
CA GLU A 7 1.19 14.25 -22.22
C GLU A 7 0.78 15.71 -22.49
N VAL A 8 1.76 16.61 -22.61
CA VAL A 8 1.54 18.04 -22.89
C VAL A 8 1.26 18.21 -24.38
N GLN A 9 2.03 17.53 -25.22
CA GLN A 9 1.84 17.54 -26.68
C GLN A 9 0.44 17.05 -27.05
N THR A 10 0.02 15.90 -26.52
CA THR A 10 -1.35 15.39 -26.71
C THR A 10 -2.44 16.35 -26.22
N ALA A 11 -2.16 17.15 -25.18
CA ALA A 11 -3.12 18.13 -24.70
C ALA A 11 -3.22 19.35 -25.63
N LEU A 12 -2.12 19.77 -26.24
CA LEU A 12 -2.12 20.83 -27.25
C LEU A 12 -2.73 20.37 -28.57
N GLU A 13 -2.48 19.14 -29.02
CA GLU A 13 -3.17 18.57 -30.19
C GLU A 13 -4.70 18.58 -30.01
N LYS A 14 -5.17 18.35 -28.78
CA LYS A 14 -6.61 18.50 -28.48
C LYS A 14 -7.08 19.95 -28.51
N LEU A 15 -6.24 20.91 -28.11
CA LEU A 15 -6.57 22.32 -28.28
C LEU A 15 -6.77 22.63 -29.77
N ASP A 16 -5.89 22.14 -30.64
CA ASP A 16 -5.99 22.31 -32.09
C ASP A 16 -7.26 21.68 -32.66
N ILE A 17 -7.60 20.44 -32.24
CA ILE A 17 -8.87 19.79 -32.61
C ILE A 17 -10.09 20.65 -32.22
N HIS A 18 -10.07 21.32 -31.07
CA HIS A 18 -11.16 22.21 -30.68
C HIS A 18 -11.23 23.48 -31.53
N VAL A 19 -10.09 23.98 -32.02
CA VAL A 19 -10.04 25.10 -32.97
C VAL A 19 -10.61 24.69 -34.32
N ASP A 20 -10.21 23.53 -34.85
CA ASP A 20 -10.66 23.02 -36.15
C ASP A 20 -12.17 22.77 -36.16
N ASN A 21 -12.72 22.30 -35.04
CA ASN A 21 -14.17 22.12 -34.87
C ASN A 21 -14.93 23.44 -34.60
N GLY A 22 -14.26 24.59 -34.57
CA GLY A 22 -14.88 25.89 -34.30
C GLY A 22 -15.35 26.10 -32.85
N ASN A 23 -14.98 25.21 -31.93
CA ASN A 23 -15.36 25.29 -30.51
C ASN A 23 -14.54 26.32 -29.73
N ILE A 24 -13.37 26.69 -30.24
CA ILE A 24 -12.45 27.65 -29.64
C ILE A 24 -11.91 28.57 -30.75
N SER A 25 -11.82 29.88 -30.46
CA SER A 25 -11.24 30.83 -31.40
C SER A 25 -9.73 30.57 -31.60
N LYS A 26 -9.24 30.84 -32.82
CA LYS A 26 -7.80 30.81 -33.12
C LYS A 26 -7.00 31.71 -32.17
N ARG A 27 -7.57 32.85 -31.79
CA ARG A 27 -6.95 33.81 -30.86
C ARG A 27 -6.74 33.18 -29.47
N ASN A 28 -7.76 32.54 -28.91
CA ASN A 28 -7.65 31.87 -27.61
C ASN A 28 -6.64 30.71 -27.66
N SER A 29 -6.58 29.94 -28.74
CA SER A 29 -5.57 28.89 -28.90
C SER A 29 -4.14 29.44 -28.87
N ILE A 30 -3.87 30.54 -29.57
CA ILE A 30 -2.56 31.21 -29.56
C ILE A 30 -2.20 31.68 -28.15
N LEU A 31 -3.15 32.30 -27.43
CA LEU A 31 -2.93 32.76 -26.05
C LEU A 31 -2.61 31.59 -25.11
N ILE A 32 -3.33 30.48 -25.22
CA ILE A 32 -3.10 29.28 -24.41
C ILE A 32 -1.72 28.68 -24.73
N ASN A 33 -1.37 28.51 -26.01
CA ASN A 33 -0.07 27.99 -26.42
C ASN A 33 1.08 28.84 -25.86
N ASN A 34 1.04 30.15 -26.06
CA ASN A 34 2.07 31.07 -25.57
C ASN A 34 2.18 31.05 -24.05
N TYR A 35 1.06 30.95 -23.34
CA TYR A 35 1.06 30.81 -21.89
C TYR A 35 1.74 29.54 -21.42
N ILE A 36 1.43 28.39 -22.04
CA ILE A 36 2.06 27.11 -21.70
C ILE A 36 3.55 27.14 -21.98
N SER A 37 3.98 27.67 -23.14
CA SER A 37 5.39 27.85 -23.45
C SER A 37 6.09 28.73 -22.41
N ARG A 38 5.43 29.80 -21.93
CA ARG A 38 5.98 30.63 -20.86
C ARG A 38 6.07 29.89 -19.53
N LEU A 39 5.04 29.13 -19.13
CA LEU A 39 5.10 28.35 -17.89
C LEU A 39 6.24 27.32 -17.93
N GLN A 40 6.48 26.70 -19.10
CA GLN A 40 7.61 25.79 -19.29
C GLN A 40 8.96 26.49 -19.20
N ALA A 41 9.08 27.70 -19.78
CA ALA A 41 10.33 28.46 -19.80
C ALA A 41 10.68 29.09 -18.43
N VAL A 42 9.69 29.67 -17.75
CA VAL A 42 9.91 30.45 -16.52
C VAL A 42 9.80 29.58 -15.25
N GLY A 43 8.95 28.56 -15.27
CA GLY A 43 8.67 27.75 -14.09
C GLY A 43 7.97 28.53 -12.97
N HIS A 44 8.17 28.08 -11.74
CA HIS A 44 7.68 28.69 -10.51
C HIS A 44 8.82 28.81 -9.49
N ARG A 45 8.56 29.50 -8.37
CA ARG A 45 9.55 29.75 -7.28
C ARG A 45 10.30 28.54 -6.74
N LYS A 46 9.80 27.32 -6.97
CA LYS A 46 10.34 26.06 -6.43
C LYS A 46 10.78 25.09 -7.54
N GLY A 47 10.93 25.55 -8.78
CA GLY A 47 11.33 24.72 -9.92
C GLY A 47 10.36 24.80 -11.10
N THR A 48 10.24 23.72 -11.86
CA THR A 48 9.45 23.67 -13.10
C THR A 48 8.07 23.06 -12.88
N TYR A 49 7.11 23.41 -13.75
CA TYR A 49 5.80 22.77 -13.74
C TYR A 49 5.90 21.33 -14.25
N SER A 50 5.31 20.38 -13.53
CA SER A 50 5.20 19.01 -14.04
C SER A 50 4.27 18.93 -15.24
N ASN A 51 4.52 17.94 -16.12
CA ASN A 51 3.70 17.69 -17.31
C ASN A 51 2.21 17.50 -16.95
N LYS A 52 1.91 16.78 -15.85
CA LYS A 52 0.54 16.64 -15.35
C LYS A 52 -0.11 17.97 -15.01
N ARG A 53 0.65 18.90 -14.41
CA ARG A 53 0.13 20.22 -14.03
C ARG A 53 -0.14 21.06 -15.27
N LEU A 54 0.78 21.08 -16.23
CA LEU A 54 0.60 21.77 -17.51
C LEU A 54 -0.60 21.20 -18.28
N ARG A 55 -0.69 19.87 -18.40
CA ARG A 55 -1.84 19.17 -18.97
C ARG A 55 -3.15 19.60 -18.32
N LYS A 56 -3.22 19.64 -16.99
CA LYS A 56 -4.42 20.08 -16.27
C LYS A 56 -4.79 21.53 -16.60
N ILE A 57 -3.78 22.42 -16.67
CA ILE A 57 -3.97 23.83 -17.06
C ILE A 57 -4.56 23.90 -18.48
N ILE A 58 -3.96 23.20 -19.45
CA ILE A 58 -4.44 23.16 -20.85
C ILE A 58 -5.90 22.73 -20.93
N TYR A 59 -6.26 21.58 -20.36
CA TYR A 59 -7.65 21.10 -20.41
C TYR A 59 -8.63 22.03 -19.70
N SER A 60 -8.20 22.71 -18.63
CA SER A 60 -9.06 23.65 -17.91
C SER A 60 -9.26 24.93 -18.73
N LEU A 61 -8.22 25.41 -19.42
CA LEU A 61 -8.29 26.54 -20.34
C LEU A 61 -9.14 26.22 -21.58
N ILE A 62 -8.97 25.04 -22.19
CA ILE A 62 -9.83 24.53 -23.28
C ILE A 62 -11.30 24.53 -22.85
N SER A 63 -11.59 24.02 -21.66
CA SER A 63 -12.95 23.97 -21.10
C SER A 63 -13.51 25.38 -20.87
N MET A 64 -12.71 26.31 -20.32
CA MET A 64 -13.13 27.69 -20.12
C MET A 64 -13.30 28.47 -21.43
N SER A 65 -12.45 28.24 -22.43
CA SER A 65 -12.57 28.82 -23.78
C SER A 65 -13.88 28.44 -24.46
N GLN A 66 -14.40 27.25 -24.20
CA GLN A 66 -15.70 26.81 -24.72
C GLN A 66 -16.89 27.40 -23.95
N MET A 67 -16.66 27.89 -22.73
CA MET A 67 -17.72 28.47 -21.88
C MET A 67 -17.83 29.99 -22.00
N ILE A 68 -16.78 30.66 -22.49
CA ILE A 68 -16.74 32.11 -22.69
C ILE A 68 -17.02 32.44 -24.16
N ASN A 69 -17.87 33.44 -24.41
CA ASN A 69 -18.27 33.83 -25.76
C ASN A 69 -17.34 34.88 -26.40
N VAL A 70 -16.26 35.26 -25.72
CA VAL A 70 -15.33 36.30 -26.15
C VAL A 70 -13.89 35.80 -26.02
N ASP A 71 -12.98 36.34 -26.83
CA ASP A 71 -11.55 36.09 -26.66
C ASP A 71 -11.08 36.63 -25.30
N PHE A 72 -10.21 35.90 -24.61
CA PHE A 72 -9.81 36.25 -23.25
C PHE A 72 -9.08 37.60 -23.15
N ASP A 73 -8.38 38.03 -24.21
CA ASP A 73 -7.72 39.33 -24.28
C ASP A 73 -8.68 40.49 -24.58
N LYS A 74 -9.91 40.19 -24.98
CA LYS A 74 -10.99 41.18 -25.21
C LYS A 74 -12.07 41.12 -24.14
N ALA A 75 -12.02 40.15 -23.24
CA ALA A 75 -13.02 39.94 -22.20
C ALA A 75 -13.08 41.14 -21.25
N LYS A 76 -14.30 41.57 -20.91
CA LYS A 76 -14.56 42.56 -19.87
C LYS A 76 -14.82 41.87 -18.54
N GLN A 77 -14.86 42.65 -17.46
CA GLN A 77 -15.10 42.14 -16.11
C GLN A 77 -16.37 41.27 -16.03
N LEU A 78 -17.46 41.72 -16.65
CA LEU A 78 -18.73 40.98 -16.68
C LEU A 78 -18.63 39.62 -17.38
N ASP A 79 -17.80 39.49 -18.43
CA ASP A 79 -17.60 38.24 -19.14
C ASP A 79 -16.88 37.22 -18.24
N ILE A 80 -15.84 37.69 -17.53
CA ILE A 80 -15.06 36.86 -16.60
C ILE A 80 -15.90 36.45 -15.39
N GLU A 81 -16.69 37.37 -14.83
CA GLU A 81 -17.62 37.07 -13.73
C GLU A 81 -18.70 36.06 -14.16
N SER A 82 -19.22 36.19 -15.38
CA SER A 82 -20.19 35.26 -15.96
C SER A 82 -19.59 33.85 -16.12
N LEU A 83 -18.37 33.76 -16.64
CA LEU A 83 -17.62 32.51 -16.75
C LEU A 83 -17.40 31.86 -15.37
N VAL A 84 -16.99 32.63 -14.37
CA VAL A 84 -16.80 32.12 -13.00
C VAL A 84 -18.13 31.65 -12.41
N GLY A 85 -19.23 32.36 -12.66
CA GLY A 85 -20.58 31.94 -12.29
C GLY A 85 -20.95 30.59 -12.90
N LEU A 86 -20.66 30.37 -14.19
CA LEU A 86 -20.88 29.09 -14.87
C LEU A 86 -20.03 27.96 -14.27
N ILE A 87 -18.75 28.20 -14.01
CA ILE A 87 -17.83 27.22 -13.39
C ILE A 87 -18.37 26.78 -12.02
N ARG A 88 -18.80 27.73 -11.18
CA ARG A 88 -19.35 27.44 -9.86
C ARG A 88 -20.69 26.68 -9.91
N ARG A 89 -21.52 26.91 -10.92
CA ARG A 89 -22.76 26.14 -11.14
C ARG A 89 -22.51 24.74 -11.68
N ARG A 90 -21.53 24.59 -12.58
CA ARG A 90 -21.25 23.34 -13.30
C ARG A 90 -20.49 22.32 -12.45
N TYR A 91 -19.63 22.77 -11.55
CA TYR A 91 -18.72 21.90 -10.80
C TYR A 91 -18.93 22.00 -9.29
N LYS A 92 -18.63 20.92 -8.57
CA LYS A 92 -18.70 20.83 -7.10
C LYS A 92 -17.32 20.51 -6.51
N GLY A 93 -17.18 20.66 -5.19
CA GLY A 93 -15.93 20.38 -4.46
C GLY A 93 -14.81 21.38 -4.77
N ASP A 94 -13.58 20.90 -4.89
CA ASP A 94 -12.40 21.73 -5.20
C ASP A 94 -12.26 22.12 -6.67
N THR A 95 -13.03 21.51 -7.57
CA THR A 95 -12.92 21.76 -9.02
C THR A 95 -13.16 23.22 -9.39
N PRO A 96 -14.20 23.93 -8.91
CA PRO A 96 -14.37 25.36 -9.17
C PRO A 96 -13.16 26.18 -8.76
N ARG A 97 -12.60 25.92 -7.57
CA ARG A 97 -11.40 26.61 -7.06
C ARG A 97 -10.23 26.42 -8.02
N ASP A 98 -9.97 25.19 -8.45
CA ASP A 98 -8.85 24.88 -9.35
C ASP A 98 -8.97 25.66 -10.68
N TYR A 99 -10.17 25.68 -11.26
CA TYR A 99 -10.45 26.44 -12.47
C TYR A 99 -10.23 27.94 -12.26
N ILE A 100 -10.77 28.52 -11.18
CA ILE A 100 -10.63 29.95 -10.88
C ILE A 100 -9.17 30.32 -10.64
N VAL A 101 -8.38 29.48 -9.96
CA VAL A 101 -6.93 29.71 -9.78
C VAL A 101 -6.21 29.73 -11.15
N MET A 102 -6.49 28.77 -12.02
CA MET A 102 -5.87 28.72 -13.35
C MET A 102 -6.30 29.90 -14.23
N LEU A 103 -7.57 30.28 -14.17
CA LEU A 103 -8.11 31.45 -14.86
C LEU A 103 -7.40 32.73 -14.39
N ARG A 104 -7.28 32.94 -13.07
CA ARG A 104 -6.63 34.14 -12.53
C ARG A 104 -5.18 34.26 -12.95
N MET A 105 -4.44 33.15 -12.93
CA MET A 105 -3.05 33.12 -13.42
C MET A 105 -2.96 33.42 -14.93
N PHE A 106 -3.90 32.89 -15.72
CA PHE A 106 -3.93 33.09 -17.16
C PHE A 106 -4.31 34.52 -17.56
N ILE A 107 -5.34 35.11 -16.92
CA ILE A 107 -5.73 36.51 -17.15
C ILE A 107 -4.60 37.46 -16.73
N ARG A 108 -3.91 37.18 -15.62
CA ARG A 108 -2.71 37.93 -15.24
C ARG A 108 -1.64 37.85 -16.33
N TYR A 109 -1.40 36.66 -16.91
CA TYR A 109 -0.45 36.52 -18.01
C TYR A 109 -0.87 37.31 -19.26
N ILE A 110 -2.16 37.35 -19.59
CA ILE A 110 -2.64 38.11 -20.75
C ILE A 110 -2.39 39.61 -20.57
N ASP A 111 -2.65 40.15 -19.38
CA ASP A 111 -2.45 41.58 -19.07
C ASP A 111 -0.97 41.94 -18.83
N ASP A 112 -0.17 41.00 -18.32
CA ASP A 112 1.25 41.16 -18.02
C ASP A 112 2.08 39.95 -18.49
N PRO A 113 2.32 39.83 -19.81
CA PRO A 113 3.03 38.68 -20.38
C PRO A 113 4.48 38.55 -19.89
N LYS A 114 5.11 39.66 -19.49
CA LYS A 114 6.49 39.70 -18.99
C LYS A 114 6.58 39.50 -17.47
N GLY A 115 5.50 39.70 -16.72
CA GLY A 115 5.48 39.57 -15.27
C GLY A 115 6.09 40.76 -14.54
N GLU A 116 6.10 41.94 -15.16
CA GLU A 116 6.75 43.16 -14.66
C GLU A 116 5.75 44.09 -13.94
N LYS A 117 4.45 43.94 -14.18
CA LYS A 117 3.40 44.86 -13.71
C LYS A 117 2.85 44.49 -12.33
N TYR A 118 2.80 43.20 -12.00
CA TYR A 118 2.17 42.72 -10.77
C TYR A 118 3.14 42.00 -9.86
N GLU A 119 3.05 42.27 -8.56
CA GLU A 119 3.78 41.52 -7.56
C GLU A 119 3.22 40.10 -7.36
N TYR A 120 3.84 39.32 -6.48
CA TYR A 120 3.35 37.97 -6.17
C TYR A 120 1.97 38.01 -5.53
N ASN A 121 1.06 37.15 -6.02
CA ASN A 121 -0.36 37.13 -5.63
C ASN A 121 -1.15 38.43 -5.90
N GLU A 122 -0.60 39.35 -6.67
CA GLU A 122 -1.33 40.48 -7.23
C GLU A 122 -1.90 40.13 -8.61
N TYR A 123 -3.05 40.73 -8.95
CA TYR A 123 -3.83 40.40 -10.14
C TYR A 123 -4.49 41.65 -10.75
N PRO A 124 -4.72 41.67 -12.07
CA PRO A 124 -5.40 42.77 -12.76
C PRO A 124 -6.78 43.12 -12.17
N PRO A 125 -7.23 44.40 -12.27
CA PRO A 125 -8.52 44.85 -11.74
C PRO A 125 -9.71 43.98 -12.16
N ILE A 126 -9.73 43.54 -13.42
CA ILE A 126 -10.78 42.69 -14.02
C ILE A 126 -11.05 41.37 -13.27
N ILE A 127 -10.08 40.87 -12.50
CA ILE A 127 -10.20 39.64 -11.71
C ILE A 127 -9.89 39.83 -10.21
N LYS A 128 -9.58 41.06 -9.78
CA LYS A 128 -9.15 41.35 -8.40
C LYS A 128 -10.24 41.01 -7.38
N GLY A 129 -11.51 41.24 -7.72
CA GLY A 129 -12.67 40.94 -6.88
C GLY A 129 -13.10 39.46 -6.86
N ILE A 130 -12.48 38.60 -7.68
CA ILE A 130 -12.91 37.21 -7.82
C ILE A 130 -12.26 36.32 -6.75
N ASN A 131 -13.08 35.91 -5.78
CA ASN A 131 -12.67 34.96 -4.75
C ASN A 131 -12.52 33.54 -5.31
N THR A 132 -11.39 32.90 -4.98
CA THR A 132 -11.12 31.49 -5.34
C THR A 132 -11.89 30.48 -4.47
N GLY A 133 -12.49 30.94 -3.38
CA GLY A 133 -13.11 30.09 -2.35
C GLY A 133 -12.08 29.50 -1.39
N VAL A 134 -12.52 28.59 -0.52
CA VAL A 134 -11.67 27.81 0.40
C VAL A 134 -11.55 26.38 -0.14
N ARG A 135 -10.43 25.70 0.12
CA ARG A 135 -10.34 24.27 -0.23
C ARG A 135 -11.34 23.50 0.60
N TYR A 136 -12.03 22.55 -0.02
CA TYR A 136 -12.83 21.59 0.70
C TYR A 136 -11.87 20.78 1.58
N LYS A 137 -12.03 20.88 2.91
CA LYS A 137 -11.24 20.05 3.82
C LYS A 137 -11.84 18.65 3.79
N THR A 138 -11.17 17.72 3.14
CA THR A 138 -11.45 16.30 3.37
C THR A 138 -10.81 15.92 4.69
N GLU A 139 -11.62 15.88 5.75
CA GLU A 139 -11.18 15.41 7.05
C GLU A 139 -11.05 13.88 7.04
N VAL A 140 -10.00 13.39 7.68
CA VAL A 140 -9.81 11.95 7.89
C VAL A 140 -10.85 11.51 8.92
N GLN A 141 -11.85 10.76 8.48
CA GLN A 141 -12.89 10.27 9.36
C GLN A 141 -12.40 9.03 10.12
N ARG A 142 -12.67 8.93 11.42
CA ARG A 142 -12.37 7.71 12.19
C ARG A 142 -13.05 6.47 11.58
N ALA A 143 -14.25 6.63 11.02
CA ALA A 143 -14.99 5.56 10.34
C ALA A 143 -14.28 4.99 9.11
N ASP A 144 -13.35 5.75 8.52
CA ASP A 144 -12.58 5.36 7.33
C ASP A 144 -11.26 4.65 7.67
N ILE A 145 -10.90 4.56 8.95
CA ILE A 145 -9.72 3.86 9.45
C ILE A 145 -10.01 2.37 9.55
N PHE A 146 -9.14 1.53 9.01
CA PHE A 146 -9.30 0.07 9.09
C PHE A 146 -8.75 -0.48 10.40
N ASP A 147 -9.49 -1.38 11.02
CA ASP A 147 -9.00 -2.12 12.17
C ASP A 147 -7.93 -3.13 11.73
N LYS A 148 -7.09 -3.56 12.67
CA LYS A 148 -6.01 -4.52 12.38
C LYS A 148 -6.54 -5.84 11.83
N ASP A 149 -7.71 -6.28 12.29
CA ASP A 149 -8.36 -7.50 11.80
C ASP A 149 -8.94 -7.33 10.39
N GLU A 150 -9.44 -6.14 10.05
CA GLU A 150 -9.86 -5.82 8.68
C GLU A 150 -8.67 -5.88 7.71
N ILE A 151 -7.50 -5.33 8.11
CA ILE A 151 -6.27 -5.43 7.32
C ILE A 151 -5.85 -6.90 7.15
N LYS A 152 -5.87 -7.71 8.22
CA LYS A 152 -5.56 -9.15 8.14
C LYS A 152 -6.52 -9.89 7.19
N LYS A 153 -7.82 -9.61 7.26
CA LYS A 153 -8.83 -10.17 6.34
C LYS A 153 -8.51 -9.80 4.89
N LEU A 154 -8.19 -8.54 4.62
CA LEU A 154 -7.82 -8.06 3.28
C LEU A 154 -6.58 -8.79 2.74
N ILE A 155 -5.52 -8.90 3.53
CA ILE A 155 -4.28 -9.63 3.17
C ILE A 155 -4.60 -11.10 2.87
N ASN A 156 -5.38 -11.77 3.72
CA ASN A 156 -5.74 -13.17 3.54
C ASN A 156 -6.62 -13.45 2.33
N SER A 157 -7.43 -12.47 1.94
CA SER A 157 -8.32 -12.58 0.78
C SER A 157 -7.62 -12.47 -0.58
N THR A 158 -6.32 -12.14 -0.61
CA THR A 158 -5.54 -11.99 -1.85
C THR A 158 -5.29 -13.34 -2.54
N ASP A 159 -5.45 -13.36 -3.86
CA ASP A 159 -5.39 -14.61 -4.65
C ASP A 159 -3.96 -15.00 -5.07
N ASN A 160 -2.99 -14.09 -4.98
CA ASN A 160 -1.62 -14.32 -5.41
C ASN A 160 -0.60 -13.57 -4.53
N LEU A 161 0.67 -14.00 -4.58
CA LEU A 161 1.75 -13.45 -3.76
C LEU A 161 2.06 -11.98 -4.05
N ARG A 162 1.95 -11.54 -5.32
CA ARG A 162 2.16 -10.12 -5.67
C ARG A 162 1.14 -9.22 -5.00
N ASP A 163 -0.14 -9.60 -5.06
CA ASP A 163 -1.23 -8.81 -4.47
C ASP A 163 -1.14 -8.83 -2.95
N ARG A 164 -0.78 -9.98 -2.36
CA ARG A 164 -0.48 -10.09 -0.92
C ARG A 164 0.64 -9.12 -0.53
N CYS A 165 1.77 -9.19 -1.23
CA CYS A 165 2.92 -8.30 -1.03
C CYS A 165 2.53 -6.83 -1.17
N PHE A 166 1.73 -6.48 -2.17
CA PHE A 166 1.25 -5.11 -2.39
C PHE A 166 0.42 -4.60 -1.22
N VAL A 167 -0.58 -5.36 -0.76
CA VAL A 167 -1.48 -4.93 0.32
C VAL A 167 -0.72 -4.82 1.65
N THR A 168 0.11 -5.81 1.98
CA THR A 168 0.90 -5.79 3.22
C THR A 168 1.88 -4.62 3.22
N LEU A 169 2.61 -4.41 2.11
CA LEU A 169 3.58 -3.32 2.00
C LEU A 169 2.92 -1.95 1.98
N LEU A 170 1.78 -1.80 1.29
CA LEU A 170 1.02 -0.55 1.23
C LEU A 170 0.57 -0.13 2.64
N TYR A 171 0.09 -1.08 3.45
CA TYR A 171 -0.24 -0.84 4.84
C TYR A 171 1.01 -0.51 5.66
N GLU A 172 2.01 -1.39 5.70
CA GLU A 172 3.14 -1.24 6.64
C GLU A 172 3.98 0.00 6.38
N SER A 173 4.29 0.27 5.10
CA SER A 173 5.14 1.41 4.70
C SER A 173 4.42 2.75 4.79
N GLY A 174 3.07 2.75 4.78
CA GLY A 174 2.27 3.95 4.64
C GLY A 174 2.60 4.77 3.39
N CYS A 175 3.29 4.23 2.38
CA CYS A 175 3.72 4.96 1.19
C CYS A 175 2.53 5.50 0.39
N ARG A 176 2.75 6.60 -0.34
CA ARG A 176 1.85 6.97 -1.43
C ARG A 176 1.96 5.88 -2.49
N ILE A 177 0.85 5.50 -3.09
CA ILE A 177 0.85 4.46 -4.13
C ILE A 177 1.81 4.75 -5.29
N SER A 178 1.98 6.02 -5.70
CA SER A 178 2.92 6.40 -6.76
C SER A 178 4.38 6.10 -6.39
N GLU A 179 4.73 6.09 -5.11
CA GLU A 179 6.07 5.70 -4.64
C GLU A 179 6.28 4.19 -4.77
N LEU A 180 5.20 3.39 -4.72
CA LEU A 180 5.28 1.93 -4.89
C LEU A 180 5.20 1.50 -6.35
N ILE A 181 4.24 2.01 -7.12
CA ILE A 181 3.95 1.51 -8.48
C ILE A 181 4.53 2.41 -9.59
N GLY A 182 4.92 3.63 -9.25
CA GLY A 182 5.35 4.67 -10.18
C GLY A 182 4.20 5.46 -10.80
N ASP A 183 4.53 6.57 -11.42
CA ASP A 183 3.66 7.34 -12.30
C ASP A 183 4.51 8.05 -13.38
N SER A 184 3.96 9.00 -14.12
CA SER A 184 4.76 9.74 -15.14
C SER A 184 5.94 10.51 -14.55
N ASP A 185 5.90 10.85 -13.26
CA ASP A 185 6.86 11.71 -12.60
C ASP A 185 7.82 10.90 -11.70
N HIS A 186 7.45 9.66 -11.33
CA HIS A 186 8.21 8.82 -10.40
C HIS A 186 8.35 7.39 -10.92
N THR A 187 9.55 6.85 -10.79
CA THR A 187 9.87 5.47 -11.21
C THR A 187 9.22 4.41 -10.32
N GLY A 188 8.69 4.75 -9.15
CA GLY A 188 8.16 3.76 -8.20
C GLY A 188 9.23 2.82 -7.65
N LEU A 189 8.81 1.77 -6.96
CA LEU A 189 9.72 0.83 -6.32
C LEU A 189 10.24 -0.18 -7.34
N LEU A 190 11.57 -0.28 -7.46
CA LEU A 190 12.28 -1.23 -8.32
C LEU A 190 12.94 -2.31 -7.47
N LEU A 191 13.26 -3.47 -8.06
CA LEU A 191 13.89 -4.57 -7.33
C LEU A 191 15.19 -4.14 -6.62
N LYS A 192 16.02 -3.31 -7.26
CA LYS A 192 17.26 -2.77 -6.65
C LYS A 192 17.07 -1.88 -5.43
N HIS A 193 15.86 -1.35 -5.22
CA HIS A 193 15.55 -0.48 -4.09
C HIS A 193 15.20 -1.28 -2.83
N VAL A 194 15.09 -2.60 -2.92
CA VAL A 194 14.81 -3.49 -1.79
C VAL A 194 16.10 -4.14 -1.32
N LYS A 195 16.46 -3.94 -0.04
CA LYS A 195 17.68 -4.51 0.57
C LYS A 195 17.31 -5.28 1.83
N PHE A 196 17.53 -6.59 1.83
CA PHE A 196 17.24 -7.45 2.98
C PHE A 196 18.37 -7.43 4.00
N ASP A 197 18.01 -7.57 5.28
CA ASP A 197 18.93 -7.82 6.38
C ASP A 197 18.30 -8.82 7.38
N GLU A 198 18.98 -9.07 8.50
CA GLU A 198 18.55 -10.04 9.52
C GLU A 198 17.18 -9.71 10.14
N ASN A 199 16.82 -8.42 10.16
CA ASN A 199 15.64 -7.90 10.85
C ASN A 199 14.50 -7.50 9.90
N GLY A 200 14.59 -7.88 8.62
CA GLY A 200 13.58 -7.58 7.62
C GLY A 200 14.19 -7.07 6.32
N CYS A 201 13.74 -5.91 5.86
CA CYS A 201 14.32 -5.22 4.71
C CYS A 201 14.21 -3.70 4.82
N PHE A 202 14.97 -3.02 3.98
CA PHE A 202 14.86 -1.61 3.70
C PHE A 202 14.31 -1.40 2.30
N ILE A 203 13.42 -0.43 2.14
CA ILE A 203 12.98 0.04 0.83
C ILE A 203 13.38 1.51 0.64
N ASP A 204 14.04 1.80 -0.47
CA ASP A 204 14.34 3.16 -0.90
C ASP A 204 13.20 3.67 -1.80
N VAL A 205 12.46 4.66 -1.31
CA VAL A 205 11.32 5.24 -2.02
C VAL A 205 11.57 6.72 -2.32
N SER A 206 11.26 7.10 -3.55
CA SER A 206 11.31 8.49 -4.02
C SER A 206 9.92 8.97 -4.39
N GLY A 207 9.55 10.13 -3.86
CA GLY A 207 8.28 10.77 -4.13
C GLY A 207 8.42 12.28 -4.24
N LYS A 208 7.28 12.97 -4.39
CA LYS A 208 7.22 14.45 -4.47
C LYS A 208 7.87 15.16 -3.29
N THR A 209 7.94 14.51 -2.14
CA THR A 209 8.50 15.07 -0.90
C THR A 209 9.94 14.62 -0.65
N GLY A 210 10.59 14.01 -1.65
CA GLY A 210 11.98 13.59 -1.59
C GLY A 210 12.16 12.09 -1.45
N HIS A 211 13.42 11.70 -1.24
CA HIS A 211 13.84 10.33 -1.01
C HIS A 211 13.75 9.98 0.48
N ARG A 212 13.32 8.76 0.78
CA ARG A 212 13.41 8.21 2.14
C ARG A 212 13.66 6.71 2.11
N ASN A 213 14.44 6.26 3.08
CA ASN A 213 14.68 4.85 3.32
C ASN A 213 13.76 4.36 4.45
N LEU A 214 12.95 3.35 4.19
CA LEU A 214 11.97 2.83 5.14
C LEU A 214 12.35 1.42 5.59
N ARG A 215 12.36 1.21 6.91
CA ARG A 215 12.46 -0.11 7.52
C ARG A 215 11.12 -0.83 7.37
N ILE A 216 11.16 -2.04 6.84
CA ILE A 216 10.02 -2.94 6.63
C ILE A 216 10.34 -4.26 7.31
N ILE A 217 9.46 -4.72 8.21
CA ILE A 217 9.70 -5.89 9.04
C ILE A 217 8.63 -6.94 8.76
N ALA A 218 7.35 -6.60 8.94
CA ALA A 218 6.23 -7.53 8.82
C ALA A 218 6.01 -8.01 7.37
N SER A 219 6.22 -7.13 6.39
CA SER A 219 6.08 -7.46 4.96
C SER A 219 7.34 -8.11 4.37
N SER A 220 8.48 -8.12 5.09
CA SER A 220 9.74 -8.62 4.54
C SER A 220 9.62 -10.07 4.02
N PRO A 221 8.99 -11.03 4.74
CA PRO A 221 8.79 -12.37 4.22
C PRO A 221 7.96 -12.40 2.93
N THR A 222 6.88 -11.61 2.87
CA THR A 222 5.99 -11.53 1.70
C THR A 222 6.70 -10.90 0.50
N ILE A 223 7.56 -9.90 0.72
CA ILE A 223 8.38 -9.27 -0.31
C ILE A 223 9.42 -10.26 -0.83
N SER A 224 10.14 -10.96 0.07
CA SER A 224 11.13 -11.98 -0.30
C SER A 224 10.51 -13.10 -1.14
N ASN A 225 9.37 -13.64 -0.70
CA ASN A 225 8.62 -14.67 -1.41
C ASN A 225 8.13 -14.21 -2.78
N TRP A 226 7.70 -12.95 -2.91
CA TRP A 226 7.31 -12.40 -4.20
C TRP A 226 8.51 -12.19 -5.13
N MET A 227 9.62 -11.65 -4.61
CA MET A 227 10.84 -11.40 -5.38
C MET A 227 11.48 -12.69 -5.90
N SER A 228 11.41 -13.80 -5.17
CA SER A 228 11.98 -15.09 -5.59
C SER A 228 11.29 -15.68 -6.83
N ILE A 229 9.99 -15.42 -7.01
CA ILE A 229 9.18 -15.86 -8.16
C ILE A 229 8.92 -14.74 -9.18
N HIS A 230 9.55 -13.57 -9.02
CA HIS A 230 9.31 -12.41 -9.87
C HIS A 230 9.68 -12.72 -11.33
N PRO A 231 8.82 -12.38 -12.33
CA PRO A 231 9.04 -12.74 -13.73
C PRO A 231 10.32 -12.13 -14.34
N LYS A 232 10.82 -11.05 -13.76
CA LYS A 232 12.07 -10.37 -14.15
C LYS A 232 13.05 -10.28 -12.97
N LYS A 233 13.19 -11.34 -12.18
CA LYS A 233 14.00 -11.34 -10.93
C LYS A 233 15.48 -10.98 -11.12
N THR A 234 16.03 -11.15 -12.32
CA THR A 234 17.42 -10.79 -12.66
C THR A 234 17.58 -9.35 -13.15
N ASP A 235 16.49 -8.66 -13.47
CA ASP A 235 16.51 -7.26 -13.91
C ASP A 235 16.30 -6.34 -12.71
N ASN A 236 17.40 -5.79 -12.20
CA ASN A 236 17.41 -4.86 -11.08
C ASN A 236 16.56 -3.60 -11.31
N ASN A 237 16.29 -3.23 -12.56
CA ASN A 237 15.45 -2.08 -12.92
C ASN A 237 13.98 -2.46 -13.15
N ALA A 238 13.61 -3.74 -12.96
CA ALA A 238 12.22 -4.15 -13.05
C ALA A 238 11.40 -3.58 -11.89
N PRO A 239 10.15 -3.14 -12.14
CA PRO A 239 9.25 -2.68 -11.08
C PRO A 239 8.89 -3.84 -10.16
N VAL A 240 8.94 -3.63 -8.84
CA VAL A 240 8.54 -4.66 -7.86
C VAL A 240 7.12 -5.14 -8.13
N PHE A 241 6.22 -4.22 -8.44
CA PHE A 241 4.82 -4.52 -8.72
C PHE A 241 4.54 -4.52 -10.22
N CYS A 242 4.40 -5.72 -10.79
CA CYS A 242 4.30 -5.91 -12.24
C CYS A 242 3.18 -6.87 -12.67
N ARG A 243 2.87 -6.88 -13.97
CA ARG A 243 1.94 -7.85 -14.55
C ARG A 243 2.51 -9.27 -14.46
N ILE A 244 1.65 -10.24 -14.12
CA ILE A 244 2.04 -11.66 -13.91
C ILE A 244 1.59 -12.62 -15.02
N TYR A 245 0.62 -12.20 -15.85
CA TYR A 245 0.06 -13.04 -16.92
C TYR A 245 0.47 -12.55 -18.32
N LYS A 246 -0.31 -11.64 -18.92
CA LYS A 246 0.02 -11.00 -20.21
C LYS A 246 0.99 -9.85 -19.96
N ARG A 247 2.04 -9.76 -20.81
CA ARG A 247 3.09 -8.74 -20.73
C ARG A 247 3.83 -8.74 -19.38
N LYS A 248 4.40 -9.90 -19.03
CA LYS A 248 5.01 -10.15 -17.71
C LYS A 248 6.14 -9.15 -17.41
N GLY A 249 6.17 -8.64 -16.18
CA GLY A 249 7.20 -7.68 -15.76
C GLY A 249 6.95 -6.24 -16.18
N GLU A 250 5.90 -5.94 -16.97
CA GLU A 250 5.49 -4.55 -17.24
C GLU A 250 4.74 -3.95 -16.05
N ARG A 251 4.75 -2.61 -15.98
CA ARG A 251 4.01 -1.85 -14.99
C ARG A 251 2.51 -2.08 -15.09
N ILE A 252 1.86 -1.91 -13.95
CA ILE A 252 0.41 -1.96 -13.84
C ILE A 252 -0.13 -0.55 -13.64
N SER A 253 -1.25 -0.23 -14.28
CA SER A 253 -1.89 1.07 -14.12
C SER A 253 -2.43 1.28 -12.71
N TYR A 254 -2.44 2.54 -12.26
CA TYR A 254 -3.04 2.95 -10.98
C TYR A 254 -4.49 2.43 -10.81
N GLU A 255 -5.28 2.48 -11.87
CA GLU A 255 -6.69 2.04 -11.84
C GLU A 255 -6.85 0.55 -11.49
N TYR A 256 -5.91 -0.29 -11.91
CA TYR A 256 -5.93 -1.71 -11.54
C TYR A 256 -5.79 -1.88 -10.03
N TRP A 257 -4.85 -1.18 -9.40
CA TRP A 257 -4.63 -1.29 -7.95
C TRP A 257 -5.83 -0.79 -7.15
N ASN A 258 -6.47 0.29 -7.58
CA ASN A 258 -7.74 0.73 -6.98
C ASN A 258 -8.86 -0.30 -7.17
N LYS A 259 -8.94 -0.96 -8.34
CA LYS A 259 -9.90 -2.05 -8.56
C LYS A 259 -9.59 -3.27 -7.70
N LEU A 260 -8.31 -3.62 -7.52
CA LEU A 260 -7.86 -4.69 -6.64
C LEU A 260 -8.33 -4.44 -5.21
N LEU A 261 -8.03 -3.28 -4.63
CA LEU A 261 -8.43 -2.96 -3.25
C LEU A 261 -9.95 -3.00 -3.06
N ARG A 262 -10.72 -2.41 -3.98
CA ARG A 262 -12.20 -2.47 -3.95
C ARG A 262 -12.74 -3.90 -4.05
N ARG A 263 -12.13 -4.74 -4.89
CA ARG A 263 -12.50 -6.15 -5.04
C ARG A 263 -12.23 -6.95 -3.77
N LEU A 264 -11.07 -6.74 -3.13
CA LEU A 264 -10.73 -7.39 -1.86
C LEU A 264 -11.72 -6.98 -0.77
N GLY A 265 -12.07 -5.69 -0.67
CA GLY A 265 -13.09 -5.20 0.25
C GLY A 265 -14.42 -5.91 0.16
N LYS A 266 -14.95 -6.02 -1.07
CA LYS A 266 -16.19 -6.75 -1.33
C LYS A 266 -16.09 -8.23 -0.96
N LYS A 267 -14.92 -8.84 -1.14
CA LYS A 267 -14.69 -10.26 -0.82
C LYS A 267 -14.73 -10.54 0.68
N VAL A 268 -14.43 -9.55 1.53
CA VAL A 268 -14.41 -9.70 3.00
C VAL A 268 -15.44 -8.82 3.72
N ASP A 269 -16.42 -8.32 2.98
CA ASP A 269 -17.53 -7.49 3.48
C ASP A 269 -17.09 -6.25 4.27
N ILE A 270 -16.08 -5.54 3.77
CA ILE A 270 -15.66 -4.24 4.30
C ILE A 270 -16.33 -3.13 3.48
N ASN A 271 -17.25 -2.40 4.12
CA ASN A 271 -18.04 -1.32 3.52
C ASN A 271 -17.35 0.06 3.58
N LYS A 272 -16.16 0.14 4.18
CA LYS A 272 -15.35 1.37 4.26
C LYS A 272 -14.72 1.72 2.89
N PRO A 273 -14.44 3.00 2.60
CA PRO A 273 -13.75 3.40 1.37
C PRO A 273 -12.37 2.74 1.22
N LEU A 274 -12.22 1.87 0.22
CA LEU A 274 -10.97 1.14 -0.03
C LEU A 274 -10.17 1.76 -1.17
N ASN A 275 -9.24 2.63 -0.79
CA ASN A 275 -8.23 3.18 -1.68
C ASN A 275 -6.88 3.34 -0.96
N PRO A 276 -5.78 3.58 -1.70
CA PRO A 276 -4.44 3.65 -1.11
C PRO A 276 -4.25 4.75 -0.06
N HIS A 277 -5.01 5.85 -0.16
CA HIS A 277 -4.96 6.91 0.84
C HIS A 277 -5.54 6.45 2.17
N ASN A 278 -6.64 5.67 2.18
CA ASN A 278 -7.19 5.09 3.41
C ASN A 278 -6.20 4.15 4.11
N PHE A 279 -5.43 3.35 3.36
CA PHE A 279 -4.36 2.52 3.93
C PHE A 279 -3.28 3.37 4.61
N ARG A 280 -2.85 4.44 3.95
CA ARG A 280 -1.88 5.38 4.53
C ARG A 280 -2.45 6.08 5.77
N HIS A 281 -3.69 6.56 5.72
CA HIS A 281 -4.35 7.17 6.88
C HIS A 281 -4.44 6.19 8.05
N THR A 282 -4.80 4.94 7.77
CA THR A 282 -4.87 3.87 8.76
C THR A 282 -3.51 3.62 9.40
N ARG A 283 -2.45 3.45 8.61
CA ARG A 283 -1.11 3.21 9.15
C ARG A 283 -0.62 4.34 10.03
N LEU A 284 -0.81 5.59 9.59
CA LEU A 284 -0.39 6.78 10.35
C LEU A 284 -1.19 6.95 11.64
N THR A 285 -2.49 6.63 11.62
CA THR A 285 -3.33 6.60 12.83
C THR A 285 -2.83 5.53 13.80
N HIS A 286 -2.58 4.31 13.32
CA HIS A 286 -2.07 3.22 14.16
C HIS A 286 -0.69 3.54 14.76
N LEU A 287 0.19 4.19 14.00
CA LEU A 287 1.49 4.64 14.51
C LEU A 287 1.35 5.74 15.57
N ALA A 288 0.43 6.68 15.37
CA ALA A 288 0.11 7.70 16.39
C ALA A 288 -0.44 7.05 17.67
N GLN A 289 -1.33 6.04 17.54
CA GLN A 289 -1.85 5.25 18.67
C GLN A 289 -0.75 4.48 19.40
N GLN A 290 0.26 4.01 18.66
CA GLN A 290 1.46 3.36 19.20
C GLN A 290 2.44 4.35 19.87
N GLY A 291 2.12 5.65 19.88
CA GLY A 291 2.86 6.67 20.61
C GLY A 291 3.92 7.42 19.80
N LEU A 292 3.94 7.28 18.47
CA LEU A 292 4.84 8.10 17.65
C LEU A 292 4.45 9.58 17.73
N ASN A 293 5.44 10.44 17.97
CA ASN A 293 5.25 11.88 18.00
C ASN A 293 5.22 12.51 16.59
N GLU A 294 4.92 13.81 16.50
CA GLU A 294 4.81 14.52 15.23
C GLU A 294 6.08 14.42 14.37
N SER A 295 7.26 14.57 14.99
CA SER A 295 8.54 14.52 14.27
C SER A 295 8.80 13.12 13.70
N GLN A 296 8.55 12.07 14.48
CA GLN A 296 8.68 10.68 14.06
C GLN A 296 7.71 10.34 12.92
N LEU A 297 6.45 10.77 13.04
CA LEU A 297 5.45 10.58 11.98
C LEU A 297 5.82 11.36 10.72
N ASN A 298 6.30 12.60 10.82
CA ASN A 298 6.76 13.38 9.69
C ASN A 298 7.91 12.66 8.97
N THR A 299 8.90 12.16 9.70
CA THR A 299 10.02 11.39 9.14
C THR A 299 9.54 10.12 8.45
N PHE A 300 8.69 9.32 9.10
CA PHE A 300 8.13 8.09 8.54
C PHE A 300 7.31 8.35 7.26
N ALA A 301 6.45 9.37 7.30
CA ALA A 301 5.56 9.75 6.22
C ALA A 301 6.30 10.43 5.05
N GLY A 302 7.54 10.89 5.25
CA GLY A 302 8.28 11.71 4.30
C GLY A 302 7.69 13.11 4.18
N TRP A 303 7.31 13.73 5.30
CA TRP A 303 6.85 15.11 5.38
C TRP A 303 7.96 16.04 5.87
N GLU A 304 7.83 17.31 5.52
CA GLU A 304 8.71 18.36 6.03
C GLU A 304 8.57 18.47 7.55
N GLN A 305 9.67 18.64 8.27
CA GLN A 305 9.62 18.79 9.72
C GLN A 305 8.85 20.07 10.09
N GLY A 306 7.99 19.98 11.10
CA GLY A 306 7.06 21.05 11.48
C GLY A 306 5.79 21.13 10.62
N SER A 307 5.55 20.19 9.71
CA SER A 307 4.29 20.17 8.96
C SER A 307 3.09 19.80 9.82
N ARG A 308 1.94 20.45 9.54
CA ARG A 308 0.65 20.17 10.20
C ARG A 308 -0.01 18.86 9.76
N GLN A 309 0.67 18.01 8.99
CA GLN A 309 0.05 16.77 8.51
C GLN A 309 0.01 15.69 9.59
N ALA A 310 1.04 15.61 10.43
CA ALA A 310 1.07 14.66 11.54
C ALA A 310 0.04 14.98 12.62
N SER A 311 -0.23 16.27 12.88
CA SER A 311 -1.19 16.69 13.90
C SER A 311 -2.60 16.15 13.65
N VAL A 312 -3.00 15.96 12.39
CA VAL A 312 -4.29 15.35 12.03
C VAL A 312 -4.49 14.00 12.73
N TYR A 313 -3.45 13.16 12.76
CA TYR A 313 -3.53 11.81 13.34
C TYR A 313 -3.35 11.83 14.85
N ILE A 314 -2.50 12.72 15.36
CA ILE A 314 -2.29 12.84 16.80
C ILE A 314 -3.55 13.39 17.48
N HIS A 315 -4.24 14.36 16.88
CA HIS A 315 -5.53 14.84 17.39
C HIS A 315 -6.62 13.76 17.34
N LEU A 316 -6.63 12.91 16.30
CA LEU A 316 -7.53 11.76 16.23
C LEU A 316 -7.30 10.76 17.37
N VAL A 317 -6.09 10.66 17.92
CA VAL A 317 -5.76 9.82 19.09
C VAL A 317 -5.95 10.57 20.41
N GLY A 318 -5.77 11.89 20.42
CA GLY A 318 -6.02 12.75 21.58
C GLY A 318 -7.48 12.75 22.04
N ALA A 319 -8.42 12.37 21.19
CA ALA A 319 -9.80 12.09 21.61
C ALA A 319 -9.96 10.76 22.40
N ASP A 320 -8.89 9.96 22.54
CA ASP A 320 -8.77 8.83 23.47
C ASP A 320 -7.90 9.17 24.70
N LEU A 321 -7.76 10.48 25.03
CA LEU A 321 -7.03 10.95 26.22
C LEU A 321 -7.49 10.21 27.48
N ASP A 322 -8.79 9.97 27.59
CA ASP A 322 -9.40 9.25 28.71
C ASP A 322 -8.81 7.85 28.87
N GLU A 323 -8.64 7.08 27.79
CA GLU A 323 -8.05 5.73 27.89
C GLU A 323 -6.59 5.78 28.32
N LYS A 324 -5.84 6.77 27.82
CA LYS A 324 -4.45 6.98 28.22
C LYS A 324 -4.34 7.43 29.67
N LEU A 325 -5.18 8.34 30.14
CA LEU A 325 -5.27 8.78 31.53
C LEU A 325 -5.66 7.63 32.45
N LEU A 326 -6.67 6.83 32.06
CA LEU A 326 -7.07 5.63 32.79
C LEU A 326 -5.90 4.63 32.92
N SER A 327 -5.14 4.42 31.83
CA SER A 327 -3.97 3.54 31.85
C SER A 327 -2.85 4.03 32.77
N LEU A 328 -2.61 5.35 32.83
CA LEU A 328 -1.64 5.97 33.74
C LEU A 328 -2.04 5.79 35.22
N GLN A 329 -3.34 5.70 35.49
CA GLN A 329 -3.89 5.43 36.82
C GLN A 329 -4.05 3.93 37.12
N GLY A 330 -3.48 3.05 36.27
CA GLY A 330 -3.54 1.60 36.44
C GLY A 330 -4.90 0.96 36.10
N ILE A 331 -5.86 1.74 35.61
CA ILE A 331 -7.18 1.26 35.18
C ILE A 331 -7.06 0.75 33.75
N LYS A 332 -6.72 -0.54 33.60
CA LYS A 332 -6.72 -1.22 32.31
C LYS A 332 -8.15 -1.64 31.98
N LYS A 333 -8.80 -1.04 30.97
CA LYS A 333 -9.93 -1.69 30.30
C LYS A 333 -9.44 -3.04 29.75
N LYS A 334 -10.30 -4.07 29.73
CA LYS A 334 -10.03 -5.32 29.02
C LYS A 334 -9.73 -4.95 27.56
N LYS A 335 -8.44 -4.90 27.20
CA LYS A 335 -8.03 -4.87 25.80
C LYS A 335 -8.58 -6.12 25.15
N SER A 336 -9.30 -5.96 24.04
CA SER A 336 -9.49 -7.08 23.12
C SER A 336 -8.09 -7.54 22.71
N THR A 337 -7.80 -8.81 22.91
CA THR A 337 -6.50 -9.46 22.68
C THR A 337 -6.03 -9.48 21.22
N THR A 338 -6.62 -8.68 20.33
CA THR A 338 -6.31 -8.59 18.88
C THR A 338 -5.36 -7.44 18.52
N ASP A 339 -4.79 -6.79 19.53
CA ASP A 339 -4.37 -5.39 19.50
C ASP A 339 -3.07 -5.05 18.76
N GLU A 340 -2.39 -5.97 18.10
CA GLU A 340 -1.13 -5.64 17.45
C GLU A 340 -0.99 -6.32 16.08
N PHE A 341 -0.49 -5.55 15.12
CA PHE A 341 0.03 -6.08 13.86
C PHE A 341 1.40 -6.70 14.19
N ILE A 342 1.38 -7.72 15.04
CA ILE A 342 2.57 -8.35 15.61
C ILE A 342 3.25 -9.11 14.50
N ILE A 343 4.56 -8.90 14.40
CA ILE A 343 5.46 -9.73 13.62
C ILE A 343 5.35 -11.15 14.19
N ASN A 344 4.84 -12.12 13.43
CA ASN A 344 4.75 -13.49 13.91
C ASN A 344 6.14 -14.14 13.92
N VAL A 345 6.89 -13.92 15.00
CA VAL A 345 8.17 -14.59 15.23
C VAL A 345 7.88 -16.01 15.68
N CYS A 346 8.39 -16.99 14.92
CA CYS A 346 8.21 -18.39 15.27
C CYS A 346 8.90 -18.69 16.62
N PRO A 347 8.18 -19.22 17.63
CA PRO A 347 8.75 -19.49 18.95
C PRO A 347 9.81 -20.59 18.94
N ARG A 348 9.88 -21.39 17.87
CA ARG A 348 10.82 -22.51 17.74
C ARG A 348 12.13 -22.11 17.06
N CYS A 349 12.06 -21.36 15.97
CA CYS A 349 13.23 -21.08 15.12
C CYS A 349 13.49 -19.59 14.88
N ASN A 350 12.77 -18.73 15.59
CA ASN A 350 12.84 -17.26 15.52
C ASN A 350 12.65 -16.68 14.11
N HIS A 351 12.10 -17.46 13.18
CA HIS A 351 11.84 -16.98 11.83
C HIS A 351 10.67 -16.00 11.86
N ILE A 352 10.86 -14.83 11.24
CA ILE A 352 9.82 -13.83 11.06
C ILE A 352 8.86 -14.32 9.97
N ASN A 353 7.59 -14.52 10.32
CA ASN A 353 6.56 -14.95 9.39
C ASN A 353 5.65 -13.78 9.01
N ASP A 354 4.98 -13.92 7.87
CA ASP A 354 3.85 -13.06 7.48
C ASP A 354 2.83 -13.01 8.63
N PRO A 355 2.32 -11.82 9.03
CA PRO A 355 1.39 -11.68 10.15
C PRO A 355 0.10 -12.49 10.01
N ALA A 356 -0.23 -12.93 8.79
CA ALA A 356 -1.41 -13.73 8.52
C ALA A 356 -1.14 -15.25 8.48
N SER A 357 0.13 -15.68 8.57
CA SER A 357 0.51 -17.08 8.61
C SER A 357 0.06 -17.75 9.91
N LYS A 358 -0.58 -18.92 9.78
CA LYS A 358 -0.92 -19.80 10.92
C LYS A 358 0.24 -20.69 11.36
N TYR A 359 1.11 -21.05 10.43
CA TYR A 359 2.26 -21.91 10.65
C TYR A 359 3.55 -21.25 10.15
N CYS A 360 4.67 -21.59 10.77
CA CYS A 360 5.98 -21.11 10.39
C CYS A 360 6.37 -21.66 9.01
N VAL A 361 6.72 -20.79 8.06
CA VAL A 361 7.11 -21.22 6.72
C VAL A 361 8.44 -21.98 6.69
N LYS A 362 9.29 -21.80 7.71
CA LYS A 362 10.61 -22.43 7.82
C LYS A 362 10.56 -23.81 8.48
N CYS A 363 9.77 -23.97 9.55
CA CYS A 363 9.81 -25.17 10.39
C CYS A 363 8.43 -25.80 10.67
N GLN A 364 7.37 -25.25 10.06
CA GLN A 364 5.97 -25.70 10.15
C GLN A 364 5.33 -25.66 11.55
N GLN A 365 6.03 -25.10 12.55
CA GLN A 365 5.48 -24.87 13.90
C GLN A 365 4.25 -23.96 13.86
N GLY A 366 3.21 -24.28 14.62
CA GLY A 366 2.07 -23.38 14.85
C GLY A 366 2.51 -22.04 15.46
N LEU A 367 1.93 -20.93 15.00
CA LEU A 367 2.33 -19.57 15.42
C LEU A 367 1.45 -18.97 16.53
N SER A 368 0.38 -19.65 16.94
CA SER A 368 -0.44 -19.28 18.11
C SER A 368 -0.39 -20.36 19.17
N ASP A 369 -0.59 -19.99 20.44
CA ASP A 369 -0.54 -20.93 21.58
C ASP A 369 -1.45 -22.15 21.40
N GLU A 370 -2.64 -21.94 20.84
CA GLU A 370 -3.61 -22.99 20.49
C GLU A 370 -3.03 -23.95 19.45
N LEU A 371 -2.45 -23.42 18.36
CA LEU A 371 -1.83 -24.23 17.31
C LEU A 371 -0.53 -24.90 17.78
N VAL A 372 0.19 -24.28 18.73
CA VAL A 372 1.36 -24.90 19.38
C VAL A 372 0.93 -26.10 20.21
N LYS A 373 -0.11 -25.97 21.04
CA LYS A 373 -0.67 -27.08 21.83
C LYS A 373 -1.16 -28.21 20.94
N GLU A 374 -1.95 -27.89 19.92
CA GLU A 374 -2.45 -28.87 18.95
C GLU A 374 -1.29 -29.62 18.25
N TYR A 375 -0.23 -28.90 17.87
CA TYR A 375 0.95 -29.48 17.25
C TYR A 375 1.71 -30.41 18.22
N ILE A 376 1.87 -30.00 19.48
CA ILE A 376 2.53 -30.81 20.53
C ILE A 376 1.73 -32.08 20.80
N GLU A 377 0.40 -31.98 20.94
CA GLU A 377 -0.48 -33.13 21.18
C GLU A 377 -0.43 -34.13 20.02
N LYS A 378 -0.53 -33.64 18.78
CA LYS A 378 -0.39 -34.49 17.58
C LYS A 378 0.96 -35.19 17.52
N ARG A 379 2.04 -34.49 17.88
CA ARG A 379 3.38 -35.05 17.93
C ARG A 379 3.53 -36.11 19.03
N GLN A 380 3.06 -35.85 20.24
CA GLN A 380 3.09 -36.83 21.34
C GLN A 380 2.29 -38.09 20.96
N THR A 381 1.14 -37.91 20.32
CA THR A 381 0.33 -39.03 19.82
C THR A 381 1.08 -39.83 18.75
N ALA A 382 1.78 -39.15 17.84
CA ALA A 382 2.59 -39.80 16.82
C ALA A 382 3.79 -40.56 17.42
N GLU A 383 4.50 -39.96 18.38
CA GLU A 383 5.62 -40.58 19.11
C GLU A 383 5.16 -41.83 19.89
N GLN A 384 4.01 -41.78 20.56
CA GLN A 384 3.42 -42.95 21.23
C GLN A 384 3.08 -44.07 20.24
N LYS A 385 2.48 -43.73 19.08
CA LYS A 385 2.20 -44.71 18.03
C LYS A 385 3.47 -45.32 17.46
N LEU A 386 4.52 -44.52 17.26
CA LEU A 386 5.82 -45.00 16.77
C LEU A 386 6.45 -45.96 17.78
N GLY A 387 6.45 -45.61 19.07
CA GLY A 387 6.98 -46.48 20.13
C GLY A 387 6.22 -47.80 20.25
N LYS A 388 4.89 -47.81 20.05
CA LYS A 388 4.10 -49.05 19.96
C LYS A 388 4.52 -49.90 18.75
N LEU A 389 4.74 -49.27 17.60
CA LEU A 389 5.19 -49.98 16.39
C LEU A 389 6.59 -50.57 16.55
N ASP A 390 7.52 -49.84 17.19
CA ASP A 390 8.87 -50.34 17.48
C ASP A 390 8.83 -51.55 18.41
N ARG A 391 8.02 -51.50 19.48
CA ARG A 391 7.83 -52.64 20.40
C ARG A 391 7.19 -53.84 19.69
N PHE A 392 6.19 -53.61 18.85
CA PHE A 392 5.58 -54.67 18.04
C PHE A 392 6.62 -55.35 17.12
N LEU A 393 7.46 -54.57 16.43
CA LEU A 393 8.53 -55.10 15.58
C LEU A 393 9.58 -55.88 16.38
N GLU A 394 9.92 -55.42 17.58
CA GLU A 394 10.86 -56.13 18.47
C GLU A 394 10.29 -57.47 18.94
N LEU A 395 9.02 -57.49 19.36
CA LEU A 395 8.31 -58.72 19.73
C LEU A 395 8.22 -59.70 18.56
N GLN A 396 7.91 -59.22 17.34
CA GLN A 396 7.90 -60.07 16.14
C GLN A 396 9.27 -60.68 15.85
N LYS A 397 10.34 -59.90 15.92
CA LYS A 397 11.72 -60.39 15.73
C LYS A 397 12.07 -61.44 16.78
N ARG A 398 11.71 -61.19 18.04
CA ARG A 398 11.96 -62.11 19.16
C ARG A 398 11.18 -63.41 19.02
N TYR A 399 9.90 -63.32 18.65
CA TYR A 399 9.04 -64.47 18.38
C TYR A 399 9.62 -65.34 17.27
N HIS A 400 10.02 -64.73 16.14
CA HIS A 400 10.63 -65.45 15.03
C HIS A 400 11.95 -66.12 15.44
N TYR A 401 12.82 -65.42 16.17
CA TYR A 401 14.07 -65.98 16.68
C TYR A 401 13.84 -67.19 17.59
N LEU A 402 12.92 -67.08 18.56
CA LEU A 402 12.60 -68.16 19.50
C LEU A 402 11.95 -69.34 18.80
N THR A 403 11.08 -69.10 17.81
CA THR A 403 10.47 -70.16 16.99
C THR A 403 11.55 -70.94 16.25
N ASN A 404 12.48 -70.26 15.58
CA ASN A 404 13.61 -70.93 14.89
C ASN A 404 14.54 -71.66 15.87
N LYS A 405 14.74 -71.13 17.08
CA LYS A 405 15.55 -71.77 18.12
C LYS A 405 14.87 -73.03 18.68
N SER A 406 13.54 -73.02 18.83
CA SER A 406 12.75 -74.15 19.34
C SER A 406 12.78 -75.38 18.42
N GLN A 407 13.07 -75.19 17.13
CA GLN A 407 13.19 -76.25 16.13
C GLN A 407 14.56 -76.95 16.12
N LYS A 408 15.50 -76.55 16.97
CA LYS A 408 16.83 -77.18 17.11
C LYS A 408 16.82 -78.31 18.14
N ASP A 409 17.81 -79.20 18.09
CA ASP A 409 18.05 -80.21 19.13
C ASP A 409 18.46 -79.53 20.45
N LEU A 410 17.47 -79.37 21.32
CA LEU A 410 17.57 -78.78 22.66
C LEU A 410 17.05 -79.78 23.70
N SER A 411 17.46 -79.60 24.96
CA SER A 411 16.90 -80.40 26.06
C SER A 411 15.42 -80.09 26.28
N GLU A 412 14.68 -81.03 26.87
CA GLU A 412 13.23 -80.88 27.12
C GLU A 412 12.91 -79.69 28.04
N ASP A 413 13.78 -79.39 29.01
CA ASP A 413 13.61 -78.24 29.89
C ASP A 413 13.81 -76.91 29.14
N GLU A 414 14.74 -76.86 28.18
CA GLU A 414 14.94 -75.69 27.32
C GLU A 414 13.75 -75.46 26.38
N LYS A 415 13.19 -76.53 25.80
CA LYS A 415 11.98 -76.44 24.96
C LYS A 415 10.77 -75.93 25.74
N LYS A 416 10.54 -76.45 26.95
CA LYS A 416 9.46 -75.95 27.84
C LYS A 416 9.61 -74.47 28.15
N LYS A 417 10.84 -74.01 28.43
CA LYS A 417 11.12 -72.60 28.72
C LYS A 417 10.86 -71.70 27.51
N ILE A 418 11.31 -72.11 26.32
CA ILE A 418 11.09 -71.37 25.07
C ILE A 418 9.60 -71.30 24.71
N ASN A 419 8.86 -72.40 24.85
CA ASN A 419 7.42 -72.44 24.53
C ASN A 419 6.59 -71.54 25.45
N ARG A 420 6.98 -71.44 26.73
CA ARG A 420 6.36 -70.50 27.66
C ARG A 420 6.59 -69.04 27.23
N GLU A 421 7.84 -68.68 26.91
CA GLU A 421 8.20 -67.33 26.45
C GLU A 421 7.51 -66.99 25.10
N LEU A 422 7.36 -67.95 24.19
CA LEU A 422 6.59 -67.80 22.95
C LEU A 422 5.10 -67.54 23.21
N GLY A 423 4.50 -68.23 24.18
CA GLY A 423 3.11 -68.02 24.59
C GLY A 423 2.88 -66.61 25.13
N ASP A 424 3.79 -66.15 26.00
CA ASP A 424 3.73 -64.81 26.59
C ASP A 424 3.86 -63.73 25.50
N ILE A 425 4.84 -63.86 24.58
CA ILE A 425 5.04 -62.91 23.47
C ILE A 425 3.86 -62.92 22.50
N ASN A 426 3.28 -64.09 22.20
CA ASN A 426 2.13 -64.19 21.29
C ASN A 426 0.87 -63.53 21.88
N SER A 427 0.66 -63.68 23.19
CA SER A 427 -0.42 -62.97 23.89
C SER A 427 -0.23 -61.46 23.77
N GLU A 428 0.99 -60.97 24.01
CA GLU A 428 1.29 -59.54 23.94
C GLU A 428 1.13 -58.98 22.51
N LEU A 429 1.52 -59.75 21.49
CA LEU A 429 1.31 -59.37 20.08
C LEU A 429 -0.17 -59.30 19.67
N LEU A 430 -1.04 -60.12 20.28
CA LEU A 430 -2.49 -60.09 20.04
C LEU A 430 -3.17 -58.88 20.70
N ASP A 431 -2.56 -58.31 21.74
CA ASP A 431 -3.06 -57.14 22.46
C ASP A 431 -2.69 -55.80 21.78
N PHE A 432 -1.75 -55.80 20.82
CA PHE A 432 -1.35 -54.64 20.01
C PHE A 432 -2.30 -54.42 18.83
#